data_AF-A0A484G4C2-F1
#
_entry.id   AF-A0A484G4C2-F1
#
_cell.length_a   1.000
_cell.length_b   1.000
_cell.length_c   1.000
_cell.angle_alpha   90.00
_cell.angle_beta   90.00
_cell.angle_gamma   90.00
#
_symmetry.space_group_name_H-M   'P 1'
#
loop_
_entity.id
_entity.type
_entity.pdbx_description
1 polymer ?
#
loop_
_entity_poly.entity_id
_entity_poly.type
_entity_poly.pdbx_seq_one_letter_code
_entity_poly.pdbx_strand_id
1 'polypeptide(L)'
;MAPSILNFRALRRRSKASFNNERSNTDVSSDASQGTGPSHMSGTSTPQSIAHASDPALDLQVKEPHQPAPRPLLHSASSPNRQSVSGMAGLGSPVANGKPALPLSQFAPRIANITENAWVYQKVLLVHGTIGDASQQSFDGTLSVTRLDDNFPPTYWPVSEFHFKALVYLQPGPNKIRFDFSSPKLPNSNSSNPIHASYLTVHMLPANSAPPLQLAILLSKDSPETFDAMPTRTEREGHDLETAIPKFRMAAYLWQAFTAEQMWRNKLGRRVFRFEEEWVSGTSNQRDRENGTLRSEARIHIIRSDKTTAEIRDLELAQQNEKASRPSDLFSIAAEAVQEYFKPLNGQKLYVSVLILDTHWDKEAKVVRGHAALGGTAGNMQIGIFGSHCLQSYPASFEEVVPAFTDCTPTDVAFVANDCNEAGSSWEAANIGIGAHLHETGHLFGCPHQESGVMMRDYVTLNRSFITREAFCWIACDSDSILASGFPTTPL
;
A
#
# COMPACT_ATOMS: atom_id res chain seq x y z
N MET A 1 28.05 34.00 39.27
CA MET A 1 26.97 33.24 39.95
C MET A 1 25.93 32.89 38.90
N ALA A 2 25.81 31.61 38.57
CA ALA A 2 24.80 31.04 37.69
C ALA A 2 24.66 29.56 38.11
N PRO A 3 23.45 29.03 38.39
CA PRO A 3 23.30 27.63 38.70
C PRO A 3 22.98 26.79 37.46
N SER A 4 23.60 25.63 37.46
CA SER A 4 23.40 24.45 36.61
C SER A 4 22.04 23.78 36.80
N ILE A 5 21.56 23.05 35.78
CA ILE A 5 21.20 21.61 35.76
C ILE A 5 20.25 21.36 34.59
N LEU A 6 20.72 20.63 33.56
CA LEU A 6 19.88 19.85 32.65
C LEU A 6 20.35 18.40 32.77
N ASN A 7 19.52 17.56 33.38
CA ASN A 7 19.74 16.11 33.48
C ASN A 7 18.83 15.42 32.48
N PHE A 8 19.38 15.05 31.31
CA PHE A 8 18.77 14.08 30.42
C PHE A 8 19.00 12.68 31.00
N ARG A 9 17.93 12.00 31.40
CA ARG A 9 17.96 10.55 31.64
C ARG A 9 17.30 9.84 30.47
N ALA A 10 18.15 9.21 29.67
CA ALA A 10 17.82 8.14 28.75
C ALA A 10 16.97 7.06 29.44
N LEU A 11 15.79 6.77 28.90
CA LEU A 11 15.02 5.58 29.27
C LEU A 11 15.53 4.39 28.45
N ARG A 12 16.47 3.70 29.08
CA ARG A 12 17.05 2.44 28.68
C ARG A 12 16.02 1.31 28.84
N ARG A 13 15.88 0.55 27.76
CA ARG A 13 15.35 -0.83 27.66
C ARG A 13 15.66 -1.71 28.89
N ARG A 14 14.62 -2.24 29.55
CA ARG A 14 14.53 -3.48 30.37
C ARG A 14 13.15 -3.48 31.06
N SER A 15 12.41 -4.56 31.32
CA SER A 15 12.37 -5.97 30.90
C SER A 15 11.32 -6.64 31.81
N LYS A 16 10.57 -7.63 31.30
CA LYS A 16 9.92 -8.73 32.05
C LYS A 16 8.90 -8.32 33.14
N ALA A 17 7.61 -8.43 32.79
CA ALA A 17 6.59 -8.77 33.79
C ALA A 17 6.53 -10.30 33.92
N SER A 18 7.05 -10.80 35.03
CA SER A 18 6.81 -12.16 35.53
C SER A 18 5.40 -12.24 36.08
N PHE A 19 4.54 -13.06 35.48
CA PHE A 19 3.28 -13.48 36.09
C PHE A 19 3.58 -14.53 37.17
N ASN A 20 3.47 -14.14 38.45
CA ASN A 20 3.34 -15.08 39.55
C ASN A 20 1.89 -15.58 39.57
N ASN A 21 1.76 -16.88 39.37
CA ASN A 21 0.50 -17.61 39.44
C ASN A 21 0.34 -18.09 40.89
N GLU A 22 -0.51 -17.43 41.68
CA GLU A 22 -0.95 -17.99 42.96
C GLU A 22 -2.06 -19.01 42.70
N ARG A 23 -1.76 -20.26 43.02
CA ARG A 23 -2.70 -21.37 43.11
C ARG A 23 -3.66 -21.14 44.27
N SER A 24 -4.95 -21.18 44.01
CA SER A 24 -5.94 -21.72 44.95
C SER A 24 -6.72 -22.84 44.25
N ASN A 25 -6.49 -24.06 44.74
CA ASN A 25 -7.31 -25.24 44.48
C ASN A 25 -8.69 -25.05 45.08
N THR A 26 -9.74 -25.36 44.31
CA THR A 26 -10.90 -26.08 44.82
C THR A 26 -11.41 -27.06 43.76
N ASP A 27 -11.31 -28.33 44.12
CA ASP A 27 -11.89 -29.48 43.46
C ASP A 27 -13.43 -29.40 43.42
N VAL A 28 -14.04 -29.76 42.29
CA VAL A 28 -15.22 -30.67 42.27
C VAL A 28 -15.21 -31.46 40.95
N SER A 29 -15.11 -32.78 41.07
CA SER A 29 -15.34 -33.78 40.02
C SER A 29 -16.55 -34.64 40.39
N SER A 30 -17.36 -35.03 39.41
CA SER A 30 -18.10 -36.30 39.31
C SER A 30 -18.77 -36.35 37.92
N ASP A 31 -18.25 -37.19 37.02
CA ASP A 31 -18.70 -38.57 36.69
C ASP A 31 -19.88 -38.58 35.70
N ALA A 32 -19.72 -38.95 34.42
CA ALA A 32 -19.32 -40.24 33.80
C ALA A 32 -20.48 -41.24 33.58
N SER A 33 -20.70 -41.58 32.32
CA SER A 33 -21.08 -42.92 31.79
C SER A 33 -21.02 -42.84 30.26
N GLN A 34 -19.99 -43.41 29.59
CA GLN A 34 -19.91 -44.78 29.02
C GLN A 34 -21.11 -45.13 28.13
N GLY A 35 -21.02 -45.66 26.92
CA GLY A 35 -20.02 -46.20 25.98
C GLY A 35 -20.86 -46.57 24.72
N THR A 36 -20.40 -46.62 23.47
CA THR A 36 -19.55 -47.63 22.81
C THR A 36 -19.61 -47.31 21.30
N GLY A 37 -18.48 -47.29 20.59
CA GLY A 37 -18.46 -47.45 19.12
C GLY A 37 -18.64 -48.93 18.72
N PRO A 38 -18.82 -49.29 17.42
CA PRO A 38 -17.85 -48.90 16.38
C PRO A 38 -18.40 -48.67 14.93
N SER A 39 -17.46 -48.18 14.10
CA SER A 39 -17.25 -48.44 12.65
C SER A 39 -18.17 -47.87 11.55
N HIS A 40 -17.54 -46.98 10.76
CA HIS A 40 -17.42 -46.93 9.29
C HIS A 40 -18.62 -46.58 8.37
N MET A 41 -18.26 -45.86 7.29
CA MET A 41 -19.02 -45.44 6.09
C MET A 41 -19.78 -44.11 6.28
N SER A 42 -19.70 -43.07 5.45
CA SER A 42 -19.32 -42.96 4.04
C SER A 42 -18.76 -41.56 3.74
N GLY A 43 -17.71 -41.50 2.92
CA GLY A 43 -17.43 -40.35 2.07
C GLY A 43 -18.13 -40.53 0.73
N THR A 44 -18.62 -39.45 0.11
CA THR A 44 -18.93 -39.43 -1.32
C THR A 44 -18.72 -38.02 -1.85
N SER A 45 -17.56 -37.84 -2.48
CA SER A 45 -17.24 -36.79 -3.44
C SER A 45 -16.84 -37.47 -4.75
N THR A 46 -17.18 -36.81 -5.88
CA THR A 46 -16.95 -37.13 -7.31
C THR A 46 -18.06 -37.90 -8.06
N PRO A 47 -18.62 -37.30 -9.15
CA PRO A 47 -19.16 -38.02 -10.28
C PRO A 47 -18.06 -38.37 -11.30
N GLN A 48 -18.25 -39.52 -11.95
CA GLN A 48 -17.30 -40.21 -12.82
C GLN A 48 -17.25 -39.66 -14.25
N SER A 49 -16.08 -39.83 -14.87
CA SER A 49 -15.78 -39.67 -16.29
C SER A 49 -16.59 -40.64 -17.17
N ILE A 50 -17.15 -40.14 -18.26
CA ILE A 50 -17.67 -40.96 -19.38
C ILE A 50 -16.72 -40.77 -20.57
N ALA A 51 -16.11 -41.88 -20.97
CA ALA A 51 -15.43 -42.06 -22.24
C ALA A 51 -16.42 -42.60 -23.28
N HIS A 52 -16.12 -42.30 -24.56
CA HIS A 52 -16.74 -42.81 -25.79
C HIS A 52 -18.03 -42.16 -26.31
N ALA A 53 -17.84 -41.23 -27.26
CA ALA A 53 -18.52 -41.24 -28.56
C ALA A 53 -17.72 -40.35 -29.53
N SER A 54 -16.87 -40.98 -30.35
CA SER A 54 -16.14 -40.33 -31.43
C SER A 54 -17.01 -40.33 -32.68
N ASP A 55 -17.19 -39.16 -33.29
CA ASP A 55 -17.92 -38.96 -34.53
C ASP A 55 -17.08 -39.42 -35.75
N PRO A 56 -17.57 -40.36 -36.59
CA PRO A 56 -16.83 -40.87 -37.73
C PRO A 56 -17.39 -40.31 -39.04
N ALA A 57 -17.02 -39.08 -39.43
CA ALA A 57 -17.31 -38.58 -40.78
C ALA A 57 -16.50 -37.33 -41.16
N LEU A 58 -15.20 -37.49 -41.43
CA LEU A 58 -14.50 -36.57 -42.35
C LEU A 58 -13.16 -37.16 -42.77
N ASP A 59 -13.22 -38.15 -43.65
CA ASP A 59 -12.08 -38.48 -44.50
C ASP A 59 -12.63 -38.88 -45.87
N LEU A 60 -12.29 -38.11 -46.91
CA LEU A 60 -11.94 -38.61 -48.24
C LEU A 60 -11.61 -37.45 -49.19
N GLN A 61 -10.44 -37.62 -49.83
CA GLN A 61 -9.88 -36.96 -51.02
C GLN A 61 -9.08 -35.67 -50.69
N VAL A 62 -7.75 -35.64 -50.81
CA VAL A 62 -6.97 -35.90 -52.04
C VAL A 62 -5.52 -36.38 -51.75
N LYS A 63 -5.10 -37.45 -52.47
CA LYS A 63 -3.73 -37.98 -52.76
C LYS A 63 -2.80 -36.91 -53.38
N GLU A 64 -1.46 -36.86 -53.33
CA GLU A 64 -0.36 -37.83 -53.25
C GLU A 64 1.00 -37.05 -53.05
N PRO A 65 2.22 -37.63 -53.08
CA PRO A 65 3.23 -37.45 -52.02
C PRO A 65 4.54 -36.76 -52.45
N HIS A 66 5.26 -36.11 -51.52
CA HIS A 66 6.68 -35.77 -51.72
C HIS A 66 7.55 -36.03 -50.46
N GLN A 67 8.72 -36.59 -50.74
CA GLN A 67 9.72 -37.21 -49.86
C GLN A 67 10.38 -36.25 -48.85
N PRO A 68 10.94 -36.76 -47.73
CA PRO A 68 11.63 -35.94 -46.74
C PRO A 68 13.07 -35.59 -47.18
N ALA A 69 13.39 -34.30 -47.17
CA ALA A 69 14.75 -33.77 -47.36
C ALA A 69 15.61 -33.95 -46.08
N PRO A 70 16.96 -34.06 -46.22
CA PRO A 70 17.84 -34.51 -45.14
C PRO A 70 18.07 -33.42 -44.07
N ARG A 71 18.20 -33.89 -42.83
CA ARG A 71 18.52 -33.12 -41.63
C ARG A 71 19.95 -32.56 -41.69
N PRO A 72 20.20 -31.25 -41.54
CA PRO A 72 21.57 -30.74 -41.42
C PRO A 72 22.11 -30.94 -40.00
N LEU A 73 23.42 -31.20 -39.95
CA LEU A 73 24.23 -31.47 -38.77
C LEU A 73 24.29 -30.30 -37.78
N LEU A 74 24.25 -30.61 -36.49
CA LEU A 74 24.61 -29.71 -35.41
C LEU A 74 26.11 -29.40 -35.49
N HIS A 75 26.45 -28.15 -35.84
CA HIS A 75 27.78 -27.59 -35.58
C HIS A 75 27.71 -26.68 -34.36
N SER A 76 28.46 -27.05 -33.32
CA SER A 76 28.82 -26.18 -32.22
C SER A 76 29.76 -25.08 -32.72
N ALA A 77 29.32 -23.82 -32.65
CA ALA A 77 30.21 -22.68 -32.83
C ALA A 77 29.91 -21.63 -31.75
N SER A 78 30.85 -21.51 -30.83
CA SER A 78 31.02 -20.38 -29.92
C SER A 78 31.30 -19.09 -30.69
N SER A 79 30.55 -18.02 -30.44
CA SER A 79 30.97 -16.64 -30.72
C SER A 79 30.06 -15.59 -30.06
N PRO A 80 30.58 -14.37 -29.83
CA PRO A 80 30.30 -13.58 -28.62
C PRO A 80 29.24 -12.49 -28.81
N ASN A 81 28.85 -11.91 -27.68
CA ASN A 81 28.07 -10.68 -27.51
C ASN A 81 28.10 -9.74 -28.72
N ARG A 82 26.95 -9.59 -29.38
CA ARG A 82 26.71 -8.53 -30.37
C ARG A 82 25.45 -7.77 -29.96
N GLN A 83 25.57 -6.93 -28.94
CA GLN A 83 24.57 -5.92 -28.62
C GLN A 83 25.02 -4.59 -29.23
N SER A 84 24.54 -4.31 -30.43
CA SER A 84 24.60 -2.98 -31.05
C SER A 84 23.46 -2.89 -32.05
N VAL A 85 22.57 -1.91 -31.89
CA VAL A 85 21.67 -1.48 -32.96
C VAL A 85 21.91 -0.01 -33.20
N SER A 86 22.50 0.30 -34.36
CA SER A 86 22.55 1.65 -34.90
C SER A 86 21.17 2.05 -35.40
N GLY A 87 20.81 3.32 -35.21
CA GLY A 87 19.50 3.85 -35.52
C GLY A 87 19.10 3.64 -36.98
N MET A 88 17.93 3.03 -37.17
CA MET A 88 17.12 3.19 -38.37
C MET A 88 15.66 3.33 -37.94
N ALA A 89 15.06 4.44 -38.36
CA ALA A 89 13.65 4.71 -38.22
C ALA A 89 12.84 3.76 -39.12
N GLY A 90 11.72 3.27 -38.61
CA GLY A 90 10.67 2.60 -39.39
C GLY A 90 10.62 1.09 -39.20
N LEU A 91 9.83 0.62 -38.23
CA LEU A 91 9.19 -0.71 -38.22
C LEU A 91 8.13 -0.73 -37.11
N GLY A 92 6.92 -0.28 -37.44
CA GLY A 92 5.73 -0.38 -36.59
C GLY A 92 4.65 -1.18 -37.31
N SER A 93 4.53 -2.46 -36.97
CA SER A 93 3.32 -3.30 -37.04
C SER A 93 3.64 -4.69 -36.49
N PRO A 94 2.80 -5.30 -35.63
CA PRO A 94 3.01 -6.69 -35.23
C PRO A 94 2.69 -7.61 -36.40
N VAL A 95 3.61 -8.55 -36.70
CA VAL A 95 3.37 -9.61 -37.70
C VAL A 95 2.44 -10.65 -37.06
N ALA A 96 1.26 -10.83 -37.65
CA ALA A 96 0.40 -11.96 -37.34
C ALA A 96 1.12 -13.25 -37.78
N ASN A 97 1.40 -14.15 -36.82
CA ASN A 97 2.07 -15.43 -36.99
C ASN A 97 3.58 -15.40 -37.30
N GLY A 98 4.40 -15.32 -36.24
CA GLY A 98 5.82 -15.66 -36.28
C GLY A 98 6.58 -14.95 -35.15
N LYS A 99 7.32 -15.71 -34.32
CA LYS A 99 8.08 -15.19 -33.16
C LYS A 99 8.84 -13.89 -33.50
N PRO A 100 8.54 -12.74 -32.87
CA PRO A 100 9.35 -11.56 -33.03
C PRO A 100 10.34 -11.52 -31.85
N ALA A 101 11.49 -12.18 -31.98
CA ALA A 101 12.61 -11.89 -31.08
C ALA A 101 13.36 -10.67 -31.63
N LEU A 102 12.68 -9.52 -31.71
CA LEU A 102 13.41 -8.26 -31.77
C LEU A 102 14.26 -8.19 -30.49
N PRO A 103 15.55 -7.84 -30.59
CA PRO A 103 16.38 -7.72 -29.40
C PRO A 103 15.74 -6.68 -28.47
N LEU A 104 15.38 -7.11 -27.26
CA LEU A 104 14.90 -6.20 -26.22
C LEU A 104 15.96 -5.12 -26.04
N SER A 105 15.52 -3.87 -25.98
CA SER A 105 16.44 -2.76 -25.76
C SER A 105 17.24 -2.98 -24.48
N GLN A 106 18.53 -2.62 -24.50
CA GLN A 106 19.38 -2.70 -23.33
C GLN A 106 18.85 -1.88 -22.15
N PHE A 107 18.02 -0.87 -22.39
CA PHE A 107 17.40 -0.04 -21.34
C PHE A 107 15.93 -0.36 -21.10
N ALA A 108 15.43 -1.50 -21.59
CA ALA A 108 14.07 -1.93 -21.28
C ALA A 108 13.91 -2.16 -19.76
N PRO A 109 12.83 -1.68 -19.13
CA PRO A 109 12.59 -1.91 -17.70
C PRO A 109 12.54 -3.40 -17.34
N ARG A 110 13.26 -3.80 -16.29
CA ARG A 110 13.26 -5.16 -15.73
C ARG A 110 12.51 -5.18 -14.41
N ILE A 111 11.29 -5.73 -14.42
CA ILE A 111 10.47 -5.86 -13.21
C ILE A 111 11.02 -7.01 -12.35
N ALA A 112 11.27 -6.75 -11.07
CA ALA A 112 11.95 -7.69 -10.16
C ALA A 112 11.00 -8.44 -9.22
N ASN A 113 9.87 -7.83 -8.87
CA ASN A 113 8.99 -8.32 -7.80
C ASN A 113 7.65 -8.86 -8.28
N ILE A 114 7.45 -9.12 -9.57
CA ILE A 114 6.28 -9.83 -10.10
C ILE A 114 6.61 -10.47 -11.45
N THR A 115 5.99 -11.63 -11.72
CA THR A 115 6.21 -12.40 -12.95
C THR A 115 5.02 -12.28 -13.90
N GLU A 116 5.26 -12.57 -15.19
CA GLU A 116 4.21 -12.63 -16.21
C GLU A 116 3.08 -13.61 -15.80
N ASN A 117 1.83 -13.21 -16.05
CA ASN A 117 0.60 -13.92 -15.72
C ASN A 117 0.42 -14.23 -14.21
N ALA A 118 1.08 -13.48 -13.33
CA ALA A 118 0.87 -13.63 -11.89
C ALA A 118 -0.56 -13.24 -11.47
N TRP A 119 -1.05 -13.88 -10.41
CA TRP A 119 -2.31 -13.55 -9.76
C TRP A 119 -2.07 -12.69 -8.52
N VAL A 120 -2.85 -11.62 -8.39
CA VAL A 120 -2.81 -10.68 -7.27
C VAL A 120 -4.22 -10.37 -6.78
N TYR A 121 -4.34 -9.86 -5.56
CA TYR A 121 -5.63 -9.67 -4.88
C TYR A 121 -5.90 -8.20 -4.50
N GLN A 122 -4.91 -7.34 -4.74
CA GLN A 122 -4.97 -5.91 -4.51
C GLN A 122 -5.31 -5.11 -5.77
N LYS A 123 -5.96 -3.97 -5.60
CA LYS A 123 -6.22 -3.00 -6.66
C LYS A 123 -4.96 -2.21 -7.04
N VAL A 124 -4.11 -1.91 -6.06
CA VAL A 124 -2.89 -1.14 -6.29
C VAL A 124 -1.67 -2.02 -6.07
N LEU A 125 -0.94 -2.30 -7.15
CA LEU A 125 0.26 -3.12 -7.12
C LEU A 125 1.51 -2.25 -7.07
N LEU A 126 2.33 -2.43 -6.03
CA LEU A 126 3.68 -1.89 -5.99
C LEU A 126 4.61 -2.77 -6.83
N VAL A 127 5.23 -2.19 -7.86
CA VAL A 127 6.28 -2.83 -8.65
C VAL A 127 7.61 -2.12 -8.45
N HIS A 128 8.70 -2.87 -8.46
CA HIS A 128 10.05 -2.32 -8.44
C HIS A 128 10.98 -3.12 -9.35
N GLY A 129 12.04 -2.47 -9.79
CA GLY A 129 12.94 -3.06 -10.76
C GLY A 129 14.10 -2.16 -11.12
N THR A 130 14.79 -2.55 -12.19
CA THR A 130 15.95 -1.83 -12.73
C THR A 130 15.79 -1.54 -14.22
N ILE A 131 16.47 -0.51 -14.69
CA ILE A 131 16.63 -0.21 -16.10
C ILE A 131 17.93 -0.85 -16.59
N GLY A 132 17.81 -1.74 -17.56
CA GLY A 132 18.97 -2.36 -18.21
C GLY A 132 19.83 -3.23 -17.31
N ASP A 133 21.14 -3.23 -17.56
CA ASP A 133 22.13 -4.01 -16.81
C ASP A 133 22.83 -3.11 -15.78
N ALA A 134 22.76 -3.50 -14.50
CA ALA A 134 23.34 -2.75 -13.38
C ALA A 134 24.87 -2.65 -13.43
N SER A 135 25.53 -3.46 -14.26
CA SER A 135 26.98 -3.37 -14.50
C SER A 135 27.39 -2.19 -15.41
N GLN A 136 26.42 -1.50 -16.02
CA GLN A 136 26.66 -0.33 -16.87
C GLN A 136 26.49 1.00 -16.11
N GLN A 137 26.70 2.11 -16.83
CA GLN A 137 26.55 3.47 -16.31
C GLN A 137 25.15 3.70 -15.70
N SER A 138 25.08 4.48 -14.61
CA SER A 138 23.81 4.82 -13.98
C SER A 138 23.03 5.86 -14.80
N PHE A 139 21.72 5.62 -14.94
CA PHE A 139 20.80 6.51 -15.65
C PHE A 139 19.69 6.97 -14.73
N ASP A 140 19.40 8.28 -14.77
CA ASP A 140 18.20 8.86 -14.23
C ASP A 140 17.22 9.11 -15.37
N GLY A 141 15.92 9.09 -15.07
CA GLY A 141 14.89 9.31 -16.07
C GLY A 141 13.49 9.12 -15.52
N THR A 142 12.56 8.78 -16.42
CA THR A 142 11.16 8.60 -16.09
C THR A 142 10.69 7.25 -16.62
N LEU A 143 9.96 6.53 -15.77
CA LEU A 143 9.20 5.35 -16.13
C LEU A 143 7.75 5.76 -16.35
N SER A 144 7.23 5.55 -17.55
CA SER A 144 5.79 5.63 -17.84
C SER A 144 5.16 4.25 -17.67
N VAL A 145 4.03 4.21 -16.96
CA VAL A 145 3.23 3.00 -16.75
C VAL A 145 1.88 3.22 -17.39
N THR A 146 1.56 2.42 -18.42
CA THR A 146 0.34 2.55 -19.22
C THR A 146 -0.37 1.21 -19.33
N ARG A 147 -1.71 1.20 -19.31
CA ARG A 147 -2.47 0.01 -19.67
C ARG A 147 -2.69 -0.04 -21.18
N LEU A 148 -2.58 -1.22 -21.79
CA LEU A 148 -2.78 -1.37 -23.23
C LEU A 148 -4.22 -1.16 -23.72
N ASP A 149 -5.19 -1.16 -22.80
CA ASP A 149 -6.60 -0.88 -23.09
C ASP A 149 -6.96 0.60 -22.89
N ASP A 150 -5.99 1.45 -22.50
CA ASP A 150 -6.17 2.87 -22.18
C ASP A 150 -7.28 3.15 -21.15
N ASN A 151 -7.70 2.13 -20.38
CA ASN A 151 -8.81 2.25 -19.44
C ASN A 151 -8.43 2.96 -18.13
N PHE A 152 -7.14 3.25 -17.93
CA PHE A 152 -6.61 4.06 -16.84
C PHE A 152 -5.53 5.01 -17.40
N PRO A 153 -5.53 6.30 -17.02
CA PRO A 153 -4.53 7.25 -17.49
C PRO A 153 -3.08 6.80 -17.17
N PRO A 154 -2.11 7.10 -18.05
CA PRO A 154 -0.70 6.82 -17.78
C PRO A 154 -0.21 7.51 -16.51
N THR A 155 0.63 6.82 -15.74
CA THR A 155 1.32 7.39 -14.57
C THR A 155 2.82 7.41 -14.80
N TYR A 156 3.50 8.35 -14.14
CA TYR A 156 4.92 8.62 -14.37
C TYR A 156 5.69 8.55 -13.06
N TRP A 157 6.81 7.83 -13.07
CA TRP A 157 7.59 7.51 -11.88
C TRP A 157 9.06 7.82 -12.11
N PRO A 158 9.77 8.39 -11.13
CA PRO A 158 11.19 8.67 -11.28
C PRO A 158 12.00 7.37 -11.34
N VAL A 159 12.97 7.35 -12.24
CA VAL A 159 14.08 6.40 -12.25
C VAL A 159 15.30 7.11 -11.67
N SER A 160 15.91 6.53 -10.65
CA SER A 160 17.10 7.09 -10.01
C SER A 160 18.17 6.02 -9.93
N GLU A 161 19.35 6.31 -10.47
CA GLU A 161 20.45 5.34 -10.54
C GLU A 161 19.94 3.98 -11.03
N PHE A 162 19.33 3.95 -12.22
CA PHE A 162 18.70 2.80 -12.86
C PHE A 162 17.59 2.08 -12.06
N HIS A 163 17.29 2.43 -10.82
CA HIS A 163 16.22 1.82 -10.04
C HIS A 163 14.91 2.57 -10.22
N PHE A 164 13.81 1.83 -10.21
CA PHE A 164 12.47 2.41 -10.20
C PHE A 164 11.58 1.71 -9.19
N LYS A 165 10.58 2.44 -8.71
CA LYS A 165 9.41 1.95 -8.01
C LYS A 165 8.19 2.62 -8.61
N ALA A 166 7.12 1.87 -8.79
CA ALA A 166 5.89 2.40 -9.34
C ALA A 166 4.68 1.72 -8.73
N LEU A 167 3.59 2.47 -8.59
CA LEU A 167 2.28 1.92 -8.28
C LEU A 167 1.52 1.70 -9.59
N VAL A 168 0.86 0.56 -9.70
CA VAL A 168 0.08 0.16 -10.87
C VAL A 168 -1.37 -0.03 -10.45
N TYR A 169 -2.28 0.71 -11.07
CA TYR A 169 -3.71 0.56 -10.89
C TYR A 169 -4.23 -0.66 -11.68
N LEU A 170 -4.86 -1.59 -10.97
CA LEU A 170 -5.41 -2.82 -11.52
C LEU A 170 -6.94 -2.83 -11.48
N GLN A 171 -7.52 -3.52 -12.45
CA GLN A 171 -8.94 -3.82 -12.51
C GLN A 171 -9.13 -5.32 -12.40
N PRO A 172 -10.29 -5.79 -11.89
CA PRO A 172 -10.60 -7.21 -11.87
C PRO A 172 -10.42 -7.85 -13.26
N GLY A 173 -9.74 -8.99 -13.31
CA GLY A 173 -9.41 -9.69 -14.55
C GLY A 173 -7.98 -9.41 -15.05
N PRO A 174 -7.73 -9.60 -16.37
CA PRO A 174 -6.40 -9.42 -16.96
C PRO A 174 -6.04 -7.94 -17.13
N ASN A 175 -4.85 -7.57 -16.68
CA ASN A 175 -4.28 -6.23 -16.80
C ASN A 175 -3.01 -6.34 -17.64
N LYS A 176 -3.04 -5.84 -18.87
CA LYS A 176 -1.86 -5.79 -19.76
C LYS A 176 -1.22 -4.43 -19.63
N ILE A 177 -0.02 -4.39 -19.05
CA ILE A 177 0.68 -3.17 -18.67
C ILE A 177 1.93 -3.02 -19.51
N ARG A 178 2.17 -1.81 -19.98
CA ARG A 178 3.37 -1.38 -20.69
C ARG A 178 4.17 -0.44 -19.79
N PHE A 179 5.47 -0.70 -19.74
CA PHE A 179 6.46 0.10 -19.02
C PHE A 179 7.42 0.69 -20.03
N ASP A 180 7.46 2.02 -20.16
CA ASP A 180 8.38 2.72 -21.04
C ASP A 180 9.39 3.53 -20.23
N PHE A 181 10.67 3.39 -20.55
CA PHE A 181 11.73 4.20 -19.97
C PHE A 181 12.16 5.32 -20.92
N SER A 182 12.27 6.53 -20.39
CA SER A 182 12.85 7.68 -21.09
C SER A 182 13.90 8.38 -20.22
N SER A 183 14.97 8.84 -20.85
CA SER A 183 16.02 9.63 -20.18
C SER A 183 16.53 10.73 -21.12
N PRO A 184 16.70 11.97 -20.64
CA PRO A 184 17.33 13.04 -21.44
C PRO A 184 18.73 12.68 -21.96
N LYS A 185 19.40 11.71 -21.32
CA LYS A 185 20.74 11.24 -21.69
C LYS A 185 20.73 10.18 -22.79
N LEU A 186 19.55 9.65 -23.17
CA LEU A 186 19.41 8.61 -24.19
C LEU A 186 18.73 9.15 -25.46
N PRO A 187 19.18 8.71 -26.64
CA PRO A 187 18.53 9.06 -27.91
C PRO A 187 17.12 8.43 -27.98
N ASN A 188 16.20 9.08 -28.71
CA ASN A 188 14.81 8.66 -28.92
C ASN A 188 13.90 8.60 -27.67
N SER A 189 14.33 9.16 -26.54
CA SER A 189 13.53 9.27 -25.30
C SER A 189 12.24 10.07 -25.45
N ASN A 190 12.14 10.95 -26.45
CA ASN A 190 10.94 11.75 -26.76
C ASN A 190 10.23 11.30 -28.05
N SER A 191 10.55 10.11 -28.58
CA SER A 191 9.88 9.61 -29.79
C SER A 191 8.50 9.03 -29.46
N SER A 192 7.57 9.11 -30.41
CA SER A 192 6.22 8.51 -30.28
C SER A 192 6.24 6.97 -30.21
N ASN A 193 7.38 6.34 -30.48
CA ASN A 193 7.61 4.90 -30.32
C ASN A 193 8.78 4.66 -29.35
N PRO A 194 8.56 4.74 -28.03
CA PRO A 194 9.60 4.49 -27.05
C PRO A 194 10.21 3.10 -27.26
N ILE A 195 11.53 3.08 -27.45
CA ILE A 195 12.30 1.87 -27.81
C ILE A 195 12.59 1.03 -26.56
N HIS A 196 12.58 1.67 -25.38
CA HIS A 196 12.91 1.08 -24.09
C HIS A 196 11.64 0.63 -23.37
N ALA A 197 11.00 -0.40 -23.90
CA ALA A 197 9.71 -0.88 -23.42
C ALA A 197 9.76 -2.32 -22.89
N SER A 198 8.96 -2.58 -21.86
CA SER A 198 8.66 -3.91 -21.33
C SER A 198 7.16 -4.07 -21.12
N TYR A 199 6.69 -5.32 -21.12
CA TYR A 199 5.28 -5.66 -20.97
C TYR A 199 5.10 -6.63 -19.81
N LEU A 200 3.98 -6.51 -19.13
CA LEU A 200 3.59 -7.41 -18.04
C LEU A 200 2.08 -7.64 -18.10
N THR A 201 1.66 -8.91 -18.05
CA THR A 201 0.27 -9.28 -17.79
C THR A 201 0.11 -9.71 -16.34
N VAL A 202 -0.84 -9.10 -15.63
CA VAL A 202 -1.20 -9.46 -14.25
C VAL A 202 -2.70 -9.70 -14.15
N HIS A 203 -3.11 -10.76 -13.46
CA HIS A 203 -4.51 -11.07 -13.19
C HIS A 203 -4.88 -10.61 -11.78
N MET A 204 -5.82 -9.68 -11.68
CA MET A 204 -6.33 -9.23 -10.38
C MET A 204 -7.65 -9.95 -10.08
N LEU A 205 -7.72 -10.60 -8.92
CA LEU A 205 -8.92 -11.27 -8.44
C LEU A 205 -9.27 -10.75 -7.04
N PRO A 206 -10.32 -9.92 -6.89
CA PRO A 206 -10.75 -9.45 -5.57
C PRO A 206 -11.15 -10.61 -4.66
N ALA A 207 -10.71 -10.59 -3.41
CA ALA A 207 -11.03 -11.63 -2.42
C ALA A 207 -12.46 -11.46 -1.83
N ASN A 208 -13.49 -11.51 -2.69
CA ASN A 208 -14.88 -11.17 -2.34
C ASN A 208 -15.51 -12.06 -1.25
N SER A 209 -14.95 -13.25 -1.00
CA SER A 209 -15.39 -14.14 0.08
C SER A 209 -14.92 -13.70 1.48
N ALA A 210 -14.00 -12.75 1.57
CA ALA A 210 -13.54 -12.17 2.84
C ALA A 210 -14.30 -10.87 3.16
N PRO A 211 -14.56 -10.58 4.46
CA PRO A 211 -15.09 -9.28 4.85
C PRO A 211 -14.10 -8.16 4.45
N PRO A 212 -14.60 -7.00 3.98
CA PRO A 212 -13.72 -5.88 3.65
C PRO A 212 -13.22 -5.18 4.92
N LEU A 213 -12.10 -4.47 4.77
CA LEU A 213 -11.79 -3.34 5.63
C LEU A 213 -12.67 -2.16 5.19
N GLN A 214 -13.53 -1.70 6.07
CA GLN A 214 -14.31 -0.48 5.89
C GLN A 214 -13.43 0.73 6.21
N LEU A 215 -13.55 1.78 5.40
CA LEU A 215 -12.89 3.05 5.64
C LEU A 215 -13.96 4.05 6.07
N ALA A 216 -13.76 4.71 7.20
CA ALA A 216 -14.70 5.69 7.74
C ALA A 216 -14.00 7.01 8.07
N ILE A 217 -14.65 8.12 7.76
CA ILE A 217 -14.33 9.44 8.29
C ILE A 217 -15.37 9.76 9.37
N LEU A 218 -14.91 9.93 10.61
CA LEU A 218 -15.72 10.31 11.74
C LEU A 218 -15.74 11.82 11.90
N LEU A 219 -16.95 12.36 11.99
CA LEU A 219 -17.26 13.76 12.23
C LEU A 219 -18.05 13.87 13.54
N SER A 220 -17.87 14.95 14.27
CA SER A 220 -18.81 15.42 15.27
C SER A 220 -20.12 15.89 14.63
N LYS A 221 -21.19 16.01 15.44
CA LYS A 221 -22.50 16.46 14.95
C LYS A 221 -22.50 17.90 14.43
N ASP A 222 -21.63 18.75 14.96
CA ASP A 222 -21.46 20.17 14.61
C ASP A 222 -20.12 20.43 13.90
N SER A 223 -19.54 19.38 13.30
CA SER A 223 -18.26 19.44 12.59
C SER A 223 -18.30 20.52 11.49
N PRO A 224 -17.24 21.34 11.37
CA PRO A 224 -17.06 22.23 10.23
C PRO A 224 -16.63 21.50 8.96
N GLU A 225 -16.42 20.19 9.03
CA GLU A 225 -15.96 19.34 7.91
C GLU A 225 -14.59 19.75 7.36
N THR A 226 -13.69 20.19 8.22
CA THR A 226 -12.33 20.62 7.85
C THR A 226 -11.26 19.97 8.72
N PHE A 227 -10.03 19.94 8.21
CA PHE A 227 -8.84 19.46 8.92
C PHE A 227 -7.72 20.52 8.91
N ASP A 228 -6.77 20.44 9.85
CA ASP A 228 -5.71 21.43 9.93
C ASP A 228 -4.77 21.39 8.72
N ALA A 229 -4.50 22.57 8.17
CA ALA A 229 -3.56 22.76 7.07
C ALA A 229 -2.89 24.14 7.17
N MET A 230 -1.67 24.26 6.64
CA MET A 230 -1.02 25.56 6.49
C MET A 230 -1.81 26.44 5.51
N PRO A 231 -1.88 27.78 5.71
CA PRO A 231 -2.66 28.68 4.86
C PRO A 231 -2.35 28.54 3.36
N THR A 232 -1.07 28.40 2.99
CA THR A 232 -0.65 28.24 1.60
C THR A 232 -1.13 26.92 0.97
N ARG A 233 -1.28 25.85 1.77
CA ARG A 233 -1.90 24.60 1.30
C ARG A 233 -3.41 24.73 1.22
N THR A 234 -4.04 25.37 2.20
CA THR A 234 -5.49 25.63 2.19
C THR A 234 -5.91 26.36 0.92
N GLU A 235 -5.16 27.38 0.50
CA GLU A 235 -5.43 28.13 -0.74
C GLU A 235 -5.25 27.30 -2.01
N ARG A 236 -4.30 26.35 -2.01
CA ARG A 236 -3.92 25.56 -3.20
C ARG A 236 -4.74 24.28 -3.37
N GLU A 237 -4.98 23.56 -2.28
CA GLU A 237 -5.52 22.20 -2.26
C GLU A 237 -6.89 22.11 -1.57
N GLY A 238 -7.27 23.11 -0.78
CA GLY A 238 -8.39 23.01 0.16
C GLY A 238 -8.03 22.20 1.42
N HIS A 239 -8.94 22.21 2.40
CA HIS A 239 -8.79 21.51 3.67
C HIS A 239 -10.12 20.98 4.22
N ASP A 240 -11.07 20.74 3.33
CA ASP A 240 -12.42 20.29 3.63
C ASP A 240 -12.56 18.76 3.48
N LEU A 241 -13.77 18.27 3.75
CA LEU A 241 -14.12 16.87 3.61
C LEU A 241 -13.94 16.36 2.17
N GLU A 242 -14.20 17.19 1.15
CA GLU A 242 -14.03 16.81 -0.25
C GLU A 242 -12.56 16.53 -0.59
N THR A 243 -11.63 17.26 0.01
CA THR A 243 -10.18 17.00 -0.10
C THR A 243 -9.71 15.88 0.83
N ALA A 244 -10.35 15.69 2.00
CA ALA A 244 -10.02 14.62 2.94
C ALA A 244 -10.29 13.23 2.37
N ILE A 245 -11.42 13.04 1.68
CA ILE A 245 -11.85 11.77 1.09
C ILE A 245 -10.80 11.15 0.15
N PRO A 246 -10.31 11.84 -0.91
CA PRO A 246 -9.33 11.26 -1.83
C PRO A 246 -7.97 11.05 -1.15
N LYS A 247 -7.55 11.94 -0.24
CA LYS A 247 -6.31 11.78 0.54
C LYS A 247 -6.34 10.53 1.42
N PHE A 248 -7.46 10.30 2.12
CA PHE A 248 -7.63 9.11 2.94
C PHE A 248 -7.72 7.83 2.10
N ARG A 249 -8.44 7.88 0.98
CA ARG A 249 -8.54 6.76 0.04
C ARG A 249 -7.18 6.36 -0.52
N MET A 250 -6.36 7.33 -0.93
CA MET A 250 -5.03 7.06 -1.45
C MET A 250 -4.12 6.47 -0.37
N ALA A 251 -4.17 6.96 0.87
CA ALA A 251 -3.46 6.33 1.98
C ALA A 251 -3.85 4.85 2.14
N ALA A 252 -5.14 4.52 2.06
CA ALA A 252 -5.60 3.14 2.11
C ALA A 252 -5.07 2.28 0.94
N TYR A 253 -4.98 2.83 -0.27
CA TYR A 253 -4.35 2.14 -1.39
C TYR A 253 -2.84 1.93 -1.19
N LEU A 254 -2.14 2.88 -0.60
CA LEU A 254 -0.72 2.73 -0.21
C LEU A 254 -0.57 1.61 0.83
N TRP A 255 -1.47 1.51 1.80
CA TRP A 255 -1.49 0.41 2.76
C TRP A 255 -1.64 -0.94 2.06
N GLN A 256 -2.60 -1.03 1.13
CA GLN A 256 -2.84 -2.27 0.40
C GLN A 256 -1.60 -2.70 -0.40
N ALA A 257 -0.96 -1.75 -1.09
CA ALA A 257 0.25 -1.98 -1.88
C ALA A 257 1.43 -2.41 -0.98
N PHE A 258 1.66 -1.70 0.13
CA PHE A 258 2.69 -2.01 1.11
C PHE A 258 2.50 -3.40 1.72
N THR A 259 1.32 -3.67 2.28
CA THR A 259 1.05 -4.93 2.97
C THR A 259 1.18 -6.12 2.03
N ALA A 260 0.66 -6.04 0.79
CA ALA A 260 0.79 -7.13 -0.17
C ALA A 260 2.25 -7.43 -0.54
N GLU A 261 3.09 -6.40 -0.68
CA GLU A 261 4.52 -6.55 -0.94
C GLU A 261 5.26 -7.11 0.28
N GLN A 262 4.96 -6.65 1.50
CA GLN A 262 5.57 -7.19 2.72
C GLN A 262 5.20 -8.67 2.93
N MET A 263 3.94 -9.04 2.68
CA MET A 263 3.49 -10.43 2.76
C MET A 263 4.21 -11.31 1.72
N TRP A 264 4.43 -10.79 0.51
CA TRP A 264 5.22 -11.49 -0.51
C TRP A 264 6.67 -11.71 -0.11
N ARG A 265 7.35 -10.64 0.35
CA ARG A 265 8.76 -10.70 0.80
C ARG A 265 8.96 -11.67 1.96
N ASN A 266 7.95 -11.82 2.81
CA ASN A 266 7.93 -12.76 3.92
C ASN A 266 7.37 -14.15 3.56
N LYS A 267 7.24 -14.47 2.26
CA LYS A 267 6.82 -15.79 1.74
C LYS A 267 5.40 -16.21 2.17
N LEU A 268 4.53 -15.25 2.46
CA LEU A 268 3.12 -15.47 2.84
C LEU A 268 2.16 -15.32 1.64
N GLY A 269 2.70 -15.14 0.44
CA GLY A 269 1.96 -14.77 -0.77
C GLY A 269 1.56 -13.29 -0.78
N ARG A 270 1.02 -12.80 -1.90
CA ARG A 270 0.50 -11.41 -2.01
C ARG A 270 -0.91 -11.29 -1.40
N ARG A 271 -1.04 -11.68 -0.14
CA ARG A 271 -2.31 -11.62 0.60
C ARG A 271 -2.45 -10.24 1.23
N VAL A 272 -3.62 -9.64 1.10
CA VAL A 272 -3.95 -8.37 1.74
C VAL A 272 -5.47 -8.25 1.90
N PHE A 273 -5.90 -7.40 2.82
CA PHE A 273 -7.31 -7.05 2.95
C PHE A 273 -7.83 -6.36 1.68
N ARG A 274 -9.12 -6.57 1.41
CA ARG A 274 -9.85 -5.81 0.38
C ARG A 274 -10.62 -4.66 1.03
N PHE A 275 -11.05 -3.71 0.22
CA PHE A 275 -11.99 -2.68 0.63
C PHE A 275 -13.42 -3.02 0.17
N GLU A 276 -14.41 -2.35 0.76
CA GLU A 276 -15.69 -2.15 0.10
C GLU A 276 -15.48 -1.16 -1.04
N GLU A 277 -16.04 -1.45 -2.21
CA GLU A 277 -15.89 -0.58 -3.38
C GLU A 277 -17.25 -0.03 -3.79
N GLU A 278 -17.24 1.22 -4.27
CA GLU A 278 -18.40 1.90 -4.81
C GLU A 278 -18.07 2.51 -6.18
N TRP A 279 -19.09 2.66 -7.03
CA TRP A 279 -18.95 3.25 -8.35
C TRP A 279 -19.16 4.77 -8.27
N VAL A 280 -18.07 5.54 -8.34
CA VAL A 280 -18.06 6.99 -8.12
C VAL A 280 -17.04 7.67 -9.05
N SER A 281 -17.01 9.01 -9.08
CA SER A 281 -15.96 9.75 -9.79
C SER A 281 -14.57 9.31 -9.31
N GLY A 282 -13.71 8.92 -10.25
CA GLY A 282 -12.37 8.41 -9.96
C GLY A 282 -11.53 9.49 -9.29
N THR A 283 -10.95 9.16 -8.13
CA THR A 283 -10.05 10.07 -7.41
C THR A 283 -8.60 9.62 -7.47
N SER A 284 -8.35 8.37 -7.88
CA SER A 284 -7.01 7.81 -7.92
C SER A 284 -6.07 8.50 -8.93
N ASN A 285 -6.63 9.22 -9.91
CA ASN A 285 -5.90 9.94 -10.94
C ASN A 285 -6.50 11.34 -11.15
N GLN A 286 -5.65 12.34 -11.40
CA GLN A 286 -6.10 13.72 -11.55
C GLN A 286 -7.01 13.90 -12.78
N ARG A 287 -6.68 13.25 -13.91
CA ARG A 287 -7.47 13.35 -15.15
C ARG A 287 -8.87 12.79 -14.98
N ASP A 288 -9.01 11.69 -14.24
CA ASP A 288 -10.32 11.11 -13.97
C ASP A 288 -11.18 12.02 -13.12
N ARG A 289 -10.56 12.71 -12.14
CA ARG A 289 -11.23 13.69 -11.29
C ARG A 289 -11.70 14.90 -12.10
N GLU A 290 -10.83 15.46 -12.94
CA GLU A 290 -11.13 16.62 -13.80
C GLU A 290 -12.22 16.31 -14.82
N ASN A 291 -12.20 15.12 -15.41
CA ASN A 291 -13.17 14.69 -16.43
C ASN A 291 -14.44 14.05 -15.86
N GLY A 292 -14.52 13.84 -14.53
CA GLY A 292 -15.62 13.12 -13.89
C GLY A 292 -15.74 11.66 -14.35
N THR A 293 -14.62 11.02 -14.73
CA THR A 293 -14.61 9.63 -15.18
C THR A 293 -14.92 8.70 -14.01
N LEU A 294 -15.98 7.90 -14.15
CA LEU A 294 -16.41 7.00 -13.08
C LEU A 294 -15.49 5.77 -12.97
N ARG A 295 -15.21 5.35 -11.73
CA ARG A 295 -14.41 4.18 -11.40
C ARG A 295 -14.97 3.45 -10.19
N SER A 296 -14.60 2.18 -10.06
CA SER A 296 -14.76 1.44 -8.82
C SER A 296 -13.67 1.95 -7.88
N GLU A 297 -14.04 2.58 -6.78
CA GLU A 297 -13.12 3.17 -5.80
C GLU A 297 -13.42 2.63 -4.40
N ALA A 298 -12.44 2.58 -3.51
CA ALA A 298 -12.68 2.21 -2.12
C ALA A 298 -13.65 3.20 -1.47
N ARG A 299 -14.73 2.67 -0.91
CA ARG A 299 -15.79 3.47 -0.29
C ARG A 299 -15.28 4.12 0.99
N ILE A 300 -15.58 5.40 1.15
CA ILE A 300 -15.31 6.14 2.39
C ILE A 300 -16.65 6.48 3.04
N HIS A 301 -16.93 5.87 4.19
CA HIS A 301 -18.16 6.12 4.95
C HIS A 301 -18.01 7.42 5.75
N ILE A 302 -18.92 8.37 5.56
CA ILE A 302 -18.97 9.57 6.38
C ILE A 302 -19.92 9.32 7.55
N ILE A 303 -19.37 9.29 8.77
CA ILE A 303 -20.10 8.95 9.99
C ILE A 303 -20.15 10.19 10.88
N ARG A 304 -21.35 10.69 11.20
CA ARG A 304 -21.53 11.73 12.21
C ARG A 304 -21.84 11.10 13.58
N SER A 305 -21.01 11.41 14.57
CA SER A 305 -21.20 11.10 15.98
C SER A 305 -22.30 11.95 16.60
N ASP A 306 -22.84 11.51 17.74
CA ASP A 306 -23.70 12.30 18.62
C ASP A 306 -22.92 13.36 19.45
N LYS A 307 -21.59 13.26 19.50
CA LYS A 307 -20.71 14.20 20.20
C LYS A 307 -20.47 15.47 19.39
N THR A 308 -20.34 16.58 20.09
CA THR A 308 -19.90 17.88 19.55
C THR A 308 -18.39 17.88 19.29
N THR A 309 -17.94 18.84 18.47
CA THR A 309 -16.54 19.14 18.21
C THR A 309 -15.81 19.43 19.53
N ALA A 310 -16.46 20.16 20.44
CA ALA A 310 -15.91 20.48 21.75
C ALA A 310 -15.70 19.23 22.61
N GLU A 311 -16.65 18.28 22.59
CA GLU A 311 -16.53 17.00 23.29
C GLU A 311 -15.42 16.12 22.68
N ILE A 312 -15.34 16.02 21.34
CA ILE A 312 -14.26 15.25 20.66
C ILE A 312 -12.88 15.87 20.93
N ARG A 313 -12.79 17.20 21.01
CA ARG A 313 -11.53 17.94 21.22
C ARG A 313 -11.23 18.24 22.70
N ASP A 314 -11.90 17.56 23.64
CA ASP A 314 -11.62 17.70 25.07
C ASP A 314 -10.17 17.26 25.37
N LEU A 315 -9.43 18.09 26.11
CA LEU A 315 -8.03 17.81 26.49
C LEU A 315 -7.90 16.57 27.37
N GLU A 316 -8.96 16.21 28.09
CA GLU A 316 -9.00 15.00 28.93
C GLU A 316 -9.09 13.71 28.10
N LEU A 317 -9.37 13.83 26.80
CA LEU A 317 -9.40 12.71 25.84
C LEU A 317 -8.11 12.62 25.02
N ALA A 318 -7.28 13.65 25.01
CA ALA A 318 -6.11 13.72 24.16
C ALA A 318 -5.03 12.74 24.65
N GLN A 319 -4.71 11.73 23.83
CA GLN A 319 -3.74 10.68 24.18
C GLN A 319 -2.33 11.23 24.48
N GLN A 320 -1.96 12.35 23.86
CA GLN A 320 -0.66 13.01 24.05
C GLN A 320 -0.59 13.83 25.34
N ASN A 321 -1.71 14.09 26.01
CA ASN A 321 -1.74 14.83 27.26
C ASN A 321 -1.49 13.89 28.44
N GLU A 322 -0.30 13.94 29.04
CA GLU A 322 0.07 13.10 30.20
C GLU A 322 -0.84 13.28 31.42
N LYS A 323 -1.57 14.40 31.49
CA LYS A 323 -2.49 14.71 32.59
C LYS A 323 -3.94 14.29 32.31
N ALA A 324 -4.22 13.77 31.12
CA ALA A 324 -5.56 13.36 30.72
C ALA A 324 -6.08 12.24 31.63
N SER A 325 -7.29 12.43 32.15
CA SER A 325 -7.98 11.42 32.96
C SER A 325 -8.68 10.34 32.15
N ARG A 326 -8.95 10.59 30.85
CA ARG A 326 -9.76 9.72 29.97
C ARG A 326 -9.15 9.53 28.56
N PRO A 327 -7.84 9.27 28.41
CA PRO A 327 -7.17 9.24 27.10
C PRO A 327 -7.64 8.11 26.16
N SER A 328 -8.38 7.12 26.67
CA SER A 328 -8.90 5.98 25.89
C SER A 328 -10.35 6.16 25.43
N ASP A 329 -11.08 7.16 25.94
CA ASP A 329 -12.52 7.32 25.70
C ASP A 329 -12.82 7.71 24.24
N LEU A 330 -11.85 8.30 23.52
CA LEU A 330 -11.98 8.60 22.09
C LEU A 330 -12.26 7.34 21.25
N PHE A 331 -11.69 6.19 21.66
CA PHE A 331 -11.95 4.90 21.03
C PHE A 331 -13.39 4.43 21.23
N SER A 332 -13.91 4.59 22.44
CA SER A 332 -15.32 4.25 22.74
C SER A 332 -16.28 5.12 21.93
N ILE A 333 -16.01 6.43 21.83
CA ILE A 333 -16.82 7.37 21.02
C ILE A 333 -16.86 6.93 19.55
N ALA A 334 -15.70 6.60 18.98
CA ALA A 334 -15.62 6.12 17.60
C ALA A 334 -16.34 4.78 17.43
N ALA A 335 -16.17 3.84 18.36
CA ALA A 335 -16.82 2.54 18.33
C ALA A 335 -18.35 2.66 18.39
N GLU A 336 -18.89 3.51 19.28
CA GLU A 336 -20.33 3.76 19.37
C GLU A 336 -20.90 4.33 18.07
N ALA A 337 -20.23 5.33 17.47
CA ALA A 337 -20.66 5.92 16.21
C ALA A 337 -20.62 4.91 15.04
N VAL A 338 -19.59 4.08 14.98
CA VAL A 338 -19.47 3.00 13.99
C VAL A 338 -20.56 1.95 14.18
N GLN A 339 -20.82 1.53 15.42
CA GLN A 339 -21.87 0.57 15.75
C GLN A 339 -23.25 1.08 15.31
N GLU A 340 -23.58 2.34 15.59
CA GLU A 340 -24.86 2.94 15.23
C GLU A 340 -24.99 3.14 13.71
N TYR A 341 -23.89 3.45 13.00
CA TYR A 341 -23.92 3.60 11.55
C TYR A 341 -24.11 2.27 10.81
N PHE A 342 -23.29 1.27 11.12
CA PHE A 342 -23.30 0.00 10.38
C PHE A 342 -24.37 -0.98 10.87
N LYS A 343 -24.79 -0.88 12.14
CA LYS A 343 -25.73 -1.79 12.80
C LYS A 343 -25.45 -3.26 12.46
N PRO A 344 -24.20 -3.75 12.66
CA PRO A 344 -23.82 -5.10 12.25
C PRO A 344 -24.71 -6.14 12.92
N LEU A 345 -25.10 -7.16 12.16
CA LEU A 345 -25.90 -8.27 12.68
C LEU A 345 -25.11 -9.06 13.73
N ASN A 346 -25.82 -9.74 14.63
CA ASN A 346 -25.17 -10.60 15.63
C ASN A 346 -24.26 -11.65 14.95
N GLY A 347 -22.98 -11.68 15.35
CA GLY A 347 -21.96 -12.57 14.78
C GLY A 347 -21.32 -12.08 13.48
N GLN A 348 -21.79 -10.97 12.90
CA GLN A 348 -21.11 -10.33 11.76
C GLN A 348 -19.85 -9.61 12.25
N LYS A 349 -18.69 -10.08 11.80
CA LYS A 349 -17.43 -9.37 12.03
C LYS A 349 -17.36 -8.14 11.14
N LEU A 350 -17.04 -7.00 11.75
CA LEU A 350 -16.86 -5.73 11.05
C LEU A 350 -15.42 -5.25 11.30
N TYR A 351 -14.74 -4.80 10.25
CA TYR A 351 -13.38 -4.25 10.32
C TYR A 351 -13.45 -2.81 9.83
N VAL A 352 -13.12 -1.82 10.66
CA VAL A 352 -13.26 -0.40 10.32
C VAL A 352 -12.01 0.40 10.69
N SER A 353 -11.34 0.98 9.70
CA SER A 353 -10.32 2.00 9.91
C SER A 353 -10.97 3.38 9.89
N VAL A 354 -10.83 4.12 10.98
CA VAL A 354 -11.53 5.39 11.22
C VAL A 354 -10.53 6.53 11.24
N LEU A 355 -10.71 7.48 10.33
CA LEU A 355 -10.07 8.79 10.37
C LEU A 355 -10.98 9.77 11.10
N ILE A 356 -10.53 10.36 12.20
CA ILE A 356 -11.27 11.41 12.91
C ILE A 356 -10.95 12.74 12.23
N LEU A 357 -11.91 13.34 11.53
CA LEU A 357 -11.63 14.56 10.76
C LEU A 357 -11.45 15.77 11.68
N ASP A 358 -12.23 15.84 12.76
CA ASP A 358 -12.23 16.95 13.71
C ASP A 358 -11.01 16.95 14.65
N THR A 359 -9.92 16.28 14.30
CA THR A 359 -8.64 16.45 14.97
C THR A 359 -8.15 17.91 14.82
N HIS A 360 -7.52 18.45 15.87
CA HIS A 360 -7.02 19.82 15.85
C HIS A 360 -5.74 20.00 16.68
N TRP A 361 -4.79 20.75 16.14
CA TRP A 361 -3.56 21.17 16.79
C TRP A 361 -3.83 22.36 17.71
N ASP A 362 -3.79 22.10 19.02
CA ASP A 362 -3.81 23.15 20.03
C ASP A 362 -2.37 23.63 20.28
N LYS A 363 -2.02 24.79 19.70
CA LYS A 363 -0.68 25.39 19.80
C LYS A 363 -0.35 25.88 21.21
N GLU A 364 -1.35 26.26 22.01
CA GLU A 364 -1.15 26.72 23.39
C GLU A 364 -0.84 25.54 24.31
N ALA A 365 -1.62 24.45 24.21
CA ALA A 365 -1.41 23.23 24.96
C ALA A 365 -0.28 22.36 24.38
N LYS A 366 0.10 22.59 23.12
CA LYS A 366 1.04 21.78 22.32
C LYS A 366 0.61 20.31 22.23
N VAL A 367 -0.67 20.09 21.99
CA VAL A 367 -1.30 18.77 21.97
C VAL A 367 -2.21 18.66 20.75
N VAL A 368 -2.20 17.51 20.10
CA VAL A 368 -3.20 17.17 19.08
C VAL A 368 -4.48 16.70 19.77
N ARG A 369 -5.53 17.51 19.75
CA ARG A 369 -6.87 17.22 20.28
C ARG A 369 -7.68 16.42 19.26
N GLY A 370 -8.64 15.62 19.72
CA GLY A 370 -9.46 14.79 18.83
C GLY A 370 -8.62 13.74 18.08
N HIS A 371 -7.48 13.35 18.64
CA HIS A 371 -6.59 12.33 18.12
C HIS A 371 -6.27 11.30 19.20
N ALA A 372 -6.39 10.04 18.79
CA ALA A 372 -5.75 8.91 19.42
C ALA A 372 -5.29 7.97 18.30
N ALA A 373 -4.19 7.26 18.52
CA ALA A 373 -3.72 6.16 17.71
C ALA A 373 -3.97 4.88 18.53
N LEU A 374 -5.06 4.19 18.21
CA LEU A 374 -5.50 2.98 18.90
C LEU A 374 -6.18 2.02 17.93
N GLY A 375 -5.81 0.74 18.00
CA GLY A 375 -6.48 -0.34 17.30
C GLY A 375 -6.80 -1.52 18.21
N GLY A 376 -7.94 -2.17 17.99
CA GLY A 376 -8.37 -3.31 18.79
C GLY A 376 -9.81 -3.72 18.55
N THR A 377 -10.40 -4.36 19.56
CA THR A 377 -11.74 -4.95 19.50
C THR A 377 -12.76 -4.16 20.33
N ALA A 378 -13.93 -3.90 19.75
CA ALA A 378 -15.12 -3.38 20.43
C ALA A 378 -16.32 -4.30 20.14
N GLY A 379 -16.61 -5.23 21.04
CA GLY A 379 -17.65 -6.24 20.81
C GLY A 379 -17.33 -7.14 19.60
N ASN A 380 -18.19 -7.13 18.58
CA ASN A 380 -17.98 -7.86 17.32
C ASN A 380 -17.22 -7.06 16.25
N MET A 381 -16.86 -5.81 16.54
CA MET A 381 -16.15 -4.93 15.62
C MET A 381 -14.66 -4.89 15.94
N GLN A 382 -13.86 -4.79 14.89
CA GLN A 382 -12.44 -4.50 14.96
C GLN A 382 -12.21 -3.11 14.40
N ILE A 383 -11.67 -2.23 15.22
CA ILE A 383 -11.61 -0.79 14.93
C ILE A 383 -10.19 -0.31 15.14
N GLY A 384 -9.69 0.48 14.18
CA GLY A 384 -8.49 1.29 14.31
C GLY A 384 -8.87 2.74 14.13
N ILE A 385 -8.42 3.63 15.02
CA ILE A 385 -8.70 5.06 14.94
C ILE A 385 -7.40 5.84 14.78
N PHE A 386 -7.46 6.92 14.00
CA PHE A 386 -6.36 7.86 13.83
C PHE A 386 -6.88 9.26 13.53
N GLY A 387 -6.10 10.29 13.84
CA GLY A 387 -6.49 11.69 13.67
C GLY A 387 -6.12 12.26 12.30
N SER A 388 -6.76 13.36 11.90
CA SER A 388 -6.50 14.05 10.62
C SER A 388 -5.31 15.01 10.64
N HIS A 389 -4.55 15.13 11.74
CA HIS A 389 -3.49 16.15 11.91
C HIS A 389 -2.35 16.07 10.88
N CYS A 390 -2.12 14.91 10.27
CA CYS A 390 -1.14 14.73 9.19
C CYS A 390 -1.75 14.79 7.78
N LEU A 391 -3.08 14.92 7.66
CA LEU A 391 -3.81 14.68 6.42
C LEU A 391 -3.43 15.66 5.30
N GLN A 392 -3.07 16.91 5.61
CA GLN A 392 -2.64 17.88 4.60
C GLN A 392 -1.49 17.36 3.72
N SER A 393 -0.62 16.51 4.30
CA SER A 393 0.58 16.00 3.65
C SER A 393 0.34 14.73 2.84
N TYR A 394 -0.88 14.17 2.87
CA TYR A 394 -1.18 12.94 2.15
C TYR A 394 -1.36 13.24 0.66
N PRO A 395 -0.96 12.30 -0.22
CA PRO A 395 -1.29 12.38 -1.64
C PRO A 395 -2.79 12.12 -1.84
N ALA A 396 -3.43 12.85 -2.75
CA ALA A 396 -4.83 12.62 -3.14
C ALA A 396 -4.97 11.70 -4.37
N SER A 397 -3.90 11.54 -5.15
CA SER A 397 -3.84 10.81 -6.43
C SER A 397 -2.48 10.11 -6.60
N PHE A 398 -2.33 9.22 -7.59
CA PHE A 398 -1.04 8.55 -7.86
C PHE A 398 0.06 9.56 -8.21
N GLU A 399 -0.27 10.61 -8.95
CA GLU A 399 0.63 11.67 -9.38
C GLU A 399 1.23 12.42 -8.19
N GLU A 400 0.51 12.47 -7.06
CA GLU A 400 0.94 13.14 -5.85
C GLU A 400 1.77 12.26 -4.91
N VAL A 401 1.86 10.94 -5.14
CA VAL A 401 2.59 10.03 -4.22
C VAL A 401 4.07 10.41 -4.11
N VAL A 402 4.74 10.65 -5.23
CA VAL A 402 6.15 11.05 -5.22
C VAL A 402 6.32 12.46 -4.64
N PRO A 403 5.57 13.49 -5.07
CA PRO A 403 5.59 14.82 -4.44
C PRO A 403 5.35 14.77 -2.92
N ALA A 404 4.33 14.06 -2.44
CA ALA A 404 4.01 13.98 -1.03
C ALA A 404 5.17 13.40 -0.20
N PHE A 405 5.84 12.36 -0.69
CA PHE A 405 6.98 11.75 -0.02
C PHE A 405 8.34 12.42 -0.30
N THR A 406 8.36 13.55 -1.02
CA THR A 406 9.59 14.33 -1.27
C THR A 406 9.44 15.82 -0.96
N ASP A 407 8.29 16.24 -0.44
CA ASP A 407 8.01 17.62 -0.07
C ASP A 407 8.74 18.02 1.24
N CYS A 408 9.86 18.72 1.08
CA CYS A 408 10.67 19.26 2.18
C CYS A 408 10.10 20.52 2.83
N THR A 409 8.88 20.96 2.50
CA THR A 409 8.28 22.16 3.12
C THR A 409 8.27 21.99 4.65
N PRO A 410 8.94 22.88 5.42
CA PRO A 410 9.02 22.77 6.87
C PRO A 410 7.65 22.88 7.52
N THR A 411 7.46 22.15 8.63
CA THR A 411 6.25 22.20 9.42
C THR A 411 6.18 23.51 10.21
N ASP A 412 5.11 24.28 10.01
CA ASP A 412 4.83 25.47 10.80
C ASP A 412 3.87 25.15 11.95
N VAL A 413 4.45 25.07 13.16
CA VAL A 413 3.71 24.77 14.40
C VAL A 413 2.76 25.87 14.84
N ALA A 414 2.72 27.01 14.15
CA ALA A 414 1.66 28.00 14.30
C ALA A 414 0.30 27.50 13.76
N PHE A 415 0.33 26.55 12.83
CA PHE A 415 -0.87 26.06 12.13
C PHE A 415 -1.10 24.56 12.33
N VAL A 416 -0.04 23.75 12.34
CA VAL A 416 -0.14 22.28 12.26
C VAL A 416 0.82 21.59 13.23
N ALA A 417 0.51 20.35 13.60
CA ALA A 417 1.31 19.62 14.59
C ALA A 417 2.64 19.09 14.01
N ASN A 418 3.74 19.27 14.76
CA ASN A 418 4.94 18.46 14.61
C ASN A 418 4.83 17.23 15.53
N ASP A 419 4.04 16.25 15.09
CA ASP A 419 3.66 15.11 15.91
C ASP A 419 4.89 14.31 16.39
N CYS A 420 4.93 14.01 17.69
CA CYS A 420 6.05 13.36 18.37
C CYS A 420 7.44 14.01 18.12
N ASN A 421 7.48 15.26 17.62
CA ASN A 421 8.69 15.91 17.13
C ASN A 421 9.40 15.13 16.00
N GLU A 422 8.65 14.32 15.25
CA GLU A 422 9.13 13.51 14.13
C GLU A 422 8.57 14.00 12.77
N ALA A 423 7.69 15.00 12.76
CA ALA A 423 7.07 15.57 11.57
C ALA A 423 7.64 16.96 11.25
N GLY A 424 8.96 17.06 11.07
CA GLY A 424 9.66 18.34 10.80
C GLY A 424 9.34 18.99 9.45
N SER A 425 8.83 18.21 8.51
CA SER A 425 8.43 18.62 7.18
C SER A 425 7.23 17.82 6.65
N SER A 426 6.71 18.25 5.51
CA SER A 426 5.52 17.64 4.91
C SER A 426 5.71 16.15 4.60
N TRP A 427 6.84 15.72 4.02
CA TRP A 427 7.04 14.29 3.73
C TRP A 427 7.21 13.43 4.98
N GLU A 428 7.82 13.97 6.04
CA GLU A 428 7.94 13.30 7.34
C GLU A 428 6.56 13.14 7.98
N ALA A 429 5.72 14.18 7.93
CA ALA A 429 4.32 14.11 8.37
C ALA A 429 3.50 13.08 7.56
N ALA A 430 3.73 12.97 6.25
CA ALA A 430 3.07 11.97 5.40
C ALA A 430 3.45 10.54 5.83
N ASN A 431 4.74 10.28 6.11
CA ASN A 431 5.21 8.99 6.62
C ASN A 431 4.55 8.61 7.95
N ILE A 432 4.57 9.55 8.91
CA ILE A 432 3.99 9.33 10.23
C ILE A 432 2.50 9.07 10.12
N GLY A 433 1.74 9.96 9.48
CA GLY A 433 0.30 9.79 9.40
C GLY A 433 -0.10 8.52 8.67
N ILE A 434 0.41 8.29 7.46
CA ILE A 434 0.00 7.13 6.63
C ILE A 434 0.44 5.83 7.33
N GLY A 435 1.64 5.79 7.88
CA GLY A 435 2.18 4.57 8.47
C GLY A 435 1.70 4.29 9.89
N ALA A 436 1.50 5.31 10.74
CA ALA A 436 0.92 5.11 12.06
C ALA A 436 -0.57 4.73 11.95
N HIS A 437 -1.33 5.29 11.01
CA HIS A 437 -2.70 4.80 10.79
C HIS A 437 -2.70 3.35 10.26
N LEU A 438 -1.70 2.96 9.44
CA LEU A 438 -1.52 1.55 9.07
C LEU A 438 -1.15 0.66 10.26
N HIS A 439 -0.37 1.16 11.22
CA HIS A 439 -0.07 0.48 12.48
C HIS A 439 -1.35 0.15 13.25
N GLU A 440 -2.25 1.12 13.43
CA GLU A 440 -3.54 0.92 14.09
C GLU A 440 -4.46 -0.01 13.31
N THR A 441 -4.43 0.07 11.97
CA THR A 441 -5.11 -0.89 11.09
C THR A 441 -4.56 -2.31 11.29
N GLY A 442 -3.25 -2.45 11.54
CA GLY A 442 -2.63 -3.72 11.89
C GLY A 442 -3.14 -4.27 13.23
N HIS A 443 -3.26 -3.44 14.25
CA HIS A 443 -3.87 -3.82 15.53
C HIS A 443 -5.32 -4.27 15.40
N LEU A 444 -6.11 -3.59 14.55
CA LEU A 444 -7.45 -4.01 14.17
C LEU A 444 -7.46 -5.44 13.57
N PHE A 445 -6.43 -5.84 12.83
CA PHE A 445 -6.29 -7.20 12.30
C PHE A 445 -5.68 -8.21 13.30
N GLY A 446 -5.41 -7.77 14.53
CA GLY A 446 -4.84 -8.60 15.59
C GLY A 446 -3.31 -8.71 15.55
N CYS A 447 -2.62 -7.88 14.77
CA CYS A 447 -1.16 -7.82 14.80
C CYS A 447 -0.70 -7.17 16.13
N PRO A 448 0.15 -7.84 16.93
CA PRO A 448 0.76 -7.19 18.09
C PRO A 448 1.93 -6.30 17.65
N HIS A 449 2.43 -5.48 18.57
CA HIS A 449 3.70 -4.78 18.39
C HIS A 449 4.82 -5.77 18.01
N GLN A 450 5.72 -5.33 17.13
CA GLN A 450 6.89 -6.08 16.69
C GLN A 450 8.18 -5.39 17.14
N GLU A 451 9.33 -6.04 16.94
CA GLU A 451 10.63 -5.43 17.25
C GLU A 451 11.01 -4.29 16.30
N SER A 452 10.49 -4.34 15.07
CA SER A 452 10.74 -3.40 13.98
C SER A 452 9.58 -3.41 12.97
N GLY A 453 9.63 -2.50 12.00
CA GLY A 453 8.64 -2.34 10.94
C GLY A 453 7.46 -1.45 11.33
N VAL A 454 6.41 -1.45 10.51
CA VAL A 454 5.21 -0.61 10.69
C VAL A 454 4.45 -0.96 11.96
N MET A 455 4.52 -2.20 12.46
CA MET A 455 3.97 -2.57 13.77
C MET A 455 4.87 -2.15 14.96
N MET A 456 5.82 -1.25 14.70
CA MET A 456 6.58 -0.47 15.67
C MET A 456 6.72 0.96 15.10
N ARG A 457 7.77 1.73 15.43
CA ARG A 457 7.94 3.12 14.98
C ARG A 457 8.65 3.29 13.63
N ASP A 458 8.91 2.21 12.88
CA ASP A 458 9.68 2.33 11.62
C ASP A 458 8.86 2.93 10.46
N TYR A 459 7.58 3.25 10.69
CA TYR A 459 6.74 3.98 9.74
C TYR A 459 7.33 5.35 9.33
N VAL A 460 8.27 5.90 10.10
CA VAL A 460 9.05 7.10 9.72
C VAL A 460 9.86 6.93 8.43
N THR A 461 10.07 5.69 7.98
CA THR A 461 10.74 5.35 6.71
C THR A 461 9.79 4.71 5.68
N LEU A 462 8.47 4.84 5.86
CA LEU A 462 7.46 4.21 5.00
C LEU A 462 7.65 4.58 3.52
N ASN A 463 7.97 5.84 3.24
CA ASN A 463 8.29 6.38 1.92
C ASN A 463 9.27 5.51 1.13
N ARG A 464 10.24 4.86 1.79
CA ARG A 464 11.20 3.96 1.15
C ARG A 464 10.53 2.80 0.41
N SER A 465 9.27 2.49 0.68
CA SER A 465 8.52 1.50 -0.09
C SER A 465 8.06 2.02 -1.45
N PHE A 466 7.88 3.33 -1.59
CA PHE A 466 7.23 3.96 -2.74
C PHE A 466 8.17 4.79 -3.61
N ILE A 467 9.28 5.30 -3.04
CA ILE A 467 10.24 6.15 -3.76
C ILE A 467 11.64 5.54 -3.81
N THR A 468 12.45 5.98 -4.77
CA THR A 468 13.83 5.50 -5.03
C THR A 468 14.90 6.31 -4.30
N ARG A 469 14.61 7.58 -3.96
CA ARG A 469 15.50 8.48 -3.24
C ARG A 469 14.73 9.23 -2.16
N GLU A 470 15.35 9.37 -0.99
CA GLU A 470 14.80 10.18 0.09
C GLU A 470 15.16 11.65 -0.10
N ALA A 471 14.26 12.52 0.34
CA ALA A 471 14.51 13.95 0.41
C ALA A 471 15.28 14.32 1.69
N PHE A 472 15.61 15.59 1.85
CA PHE A 472 16.29 16.06 3.06
C PHE A 472 15.41 15.88 4.31
N CYS A 473 16.00 15.34 5.37
CA CYS A 473 15.35 15.06 6.65
C CYS A 473 15.60 16.20 7.64
N TRP A 474 14.52 16.75 8.22
CA TRP A 474 14.59 17.85 9.18
C TRP A 474 14.72 17.35 10.62
N ILE A 475 14.42 16.08 10.87
CA ILE A 475 14.78 15.43 12.12
C ILE A 475 16.30 15.30 12.16
N ALA A 476 16.94 15.96 13.13
CA ALA A 476 18.35 15.69 13.43
C ALA A 476 18.46 14.20 13.77
N CYS A 477 19.17 13.44 12.92
CA CYS A 477 19.61 12.10 13.32
C CYS A 477 20.45 12.28 14.58
N ASP A 478 19.96 11.81 15.73
CA ASP A 478 20.87 11.45 16.81
C ASP A 478 21.91 10.51 16.18
N SER A 479 23.15 10.98 16.16
CA SER A 479 24.28 10.50 15.38
C SER A 479 24.77 9.08 15.71
N ASP A 480 23.97 8.30 16.44
CA ASP A 480 24.31 6.96 16.93
C ASP A 480 23.65 5.81 16.15
N SER A 481 22.74 6.09 15.21
CA SER A 481 22.03 5.04 14.45
C SER A 481 22.56 4.78 13.03
N ILE A 482 23.45 5.63 12.51
CA ILE A 482 24.00 5.51 11.14
C ILE A 482 25.30 4.69 11.09
N LEU A 483 25.93 4.36 12.23
CA LEU A 483 27.18 3.59 12.26
C LEU A 483 27.02 2.06 12.35
N ALA A 484 25.80 1.52 12.26
CA ALA A 484 25.55 0.07 12.41
C ALA A 484 25.08 -0.67 11.13
N SER A 485 25.20 -0.05 9.95
CA SER A 485 25.03 -0.77 8.67
C SER A 485 26.19 -0.48 7.72
N GLY A 486 27.40 -0.79 8.20
CA GLY A 486 28.52 -1.04 7.31
C GLY A 486 28.18 -2.22 6.40
N PHE A 487 28.11 -1.96 5.10
CA PHE A 487 28.14 -2.98 4.06
C PHE A 487 29.26 -3.99 4.34
N PRO A 488 28.98 -5.29 4.44
CA PRO A 488 29.99 -6.30 4.13
C PRO A 488 29.99 -6.47 2.61
N THR A 489 30.90 -5.75 1.96
CA THR A 489 31.41 -6.17 0.66
C THR A 489 32.25 -7.43 0.88
N THR A 490 31.73 -8.60 0.50
CA THR A 490 32.59 -9.73 0.12
C THR A 490 31.94 -10.57 -0.98
N PRO A 491 32.73 -11.06 -1.95
CA PRO A 491 32.24 -11.70 -3.15
C PRO A 491 32.07 -13.22 -2.95
N LEU A 492 31.03 -13.79 -3.58
CA LEU A 492 31.06 -15.05 -4.35
C LEU A 492 29.73 -15.23 -5.08
#